data_AF-A0A5K1BBL0-F1
#
_entry.id   AF-A0A5K1BBL0-F1
#
_cell.length_a   1.000
_cell.length_b   1.000
_cell.length_c   1.000
_cell.angle_alpha   90.00
_cell.angle_beta   90.00
_cell.angle_gamma   90.00
#
_symmetry.space_group_name_H-M   'P 1'
#
loop_
_entity.id
_entity.type
_entity.pdbx_description
1 polymer ?
#
loop_
_entity_poly.entity_id
_entity_poly.type
_entity_poly.pdbx_seq_one_letter_code
_entity_poly.pdbx_strand_id
1 'polypeptide(L)'
;RLYSLGARKIVVVNVGPLGCMPSQLAKADTNGQCVDHVNQAISAFNTQLFELVKNINSTLPGSTFVHYNVYDTFMNIVDNPAMY
;
A
#
# COMPACT_ATOMS: atom_id res chain seq x y z
N ARG A 1 8.50 -17.87 3.38
CA ARG A 1 8.55 -18.36 4.78
C ARG A 1 7.17 -18.64 5.39
N LEU A 2 6.20 -17.72 5.34
CA LEU A 2 4.85 -18.02 5.89
C LEU A 2 4.19 -19.24 5.21
N TYR A 3 4.31 -19.35 3.88
CA TYR A 3 3.84 -20.53 3.14
C TYR A 3 4.48 -21.85 3.60
N SER A 4 5.80 -21.86 3.84
CA SER A 4 6.51 -23.06 4.33
C SER A 4 6.13 -23.44 5.76
N LEU A 5 5.56 -22.49 6.53
CA LEU A 5 5.01 -22.72 7.86
C LEU A 5 3.53 -23.12 7.84
N GLY A 6 2.94 -23.36 6.66
CA GLY A 6 1.55 -23.82 6.52
C GLY A 6 0.52 -22.72 6.28
N ALA A 7 0.90 -21.45 6.19
CA ALA A 7 -0.04 -20.39 5.82
C ALA A 7 -0.56 -20.61 4.39
N ARG A 8 -1.88 -20.52 4.20
CA ARG A 8 -2.54 -20.72 2.90
C ARG A 8 -3.48 -19.58 2.50
N LYS A 9 -3.89 -18.71 3.43
CA LYS A 9 -4.72 -17.54 3.15
C LYS A 9 -4.02 -16.32 3.73
N ILE A 10 -3.59 -15.40 2.88
CA ILE A 10 -2.77 -14.26 3.29
C ILE A 10 -3.33 -13.01 2.64
N VAL A 11 -3.63 -12.00 3.46
CA VAL A 11 -3.93 -10.65 2.96
C VAL A 11 -2.61 -9.88 2.90
N VAL A 12 -2.31 -9.36 1.72
CA VAL A 12 -1.16 -8.51 1.46
C VAL A 12 -1.66 -7.09 1.30
N VAL A 13 -1.43 -6.27 2.32
CA VAL A 13 -1.70 -4.83 2.28
C VAL A 13 -0.52 -4.11 1.66
N ASN A 14 -0.81 -3.19 0.74
CA ASN A 14 0.20 -2.31 0.18
C ASN A 14 0.52 -1.15 1.15
N VAL A 15 1.39 -0.23 0.73
CA VAL A 15 1.80 0.90 1.57
C VAL A 15 0.84 2.07 1.34
N GLY A 16 0.29 2.63 2.42
CA GLY A 16 -0.53 3.84 2.36
C GLY A 16 0.26 5.07 1.89
N PRO A 17 -0.40 6.21 1.62
CA PRO A 17 0.26 7.41 1.11
C PRO A 17 1.09 8.10 2.21
N LEU A 18 2.31 7.61 2.45
CA LEU A 18 3.17 8.12 3.52
C LEU A 18 3.47 9.61 3.38
N GLY A 19 3.51 10.15 2.15
CA GLY A 19 3.71 11.58 1.90
C GLY A 19 2.60 12.45 2.50
N CYS A 20 1.43 11.88 2.81
CA CYS A 20 0.31 12.56 3.45
C CYS A 20 0.30 12.40 4.98
N MET A 21 1.24 11.66 5.57
CA MET A 21 1.25 11.41 7.02
C MET A 21 1.66 12.67 7.79
N PRO A 22 1.09 12.93 8.99
CA PRO A 22 1.42 14.12 9.77
C PRO A 22 2.92 14.30 10.04
N SER A 23 3.67 13.19 10.18
CA SER A 23 5.12 13.23 10.38
C SER A 23 5.92 13.65 9.15
N GLN A 24 5.39 13.45 7.94
CA GLN A 24 5.97 13.99 6.70
C GLN A 24 5.57 15.45 6.54
N LEU A 25 4.30 15.79 6.73
CA LEU A 25 3.80 17.16 6.63
C LEU A 25 4.50 18.10 7.63
N ALA A 26 4.74 17.66 8.86
CA ALA A 26 5.44 18.45 9.87
C ALA A 26 6.90 18.77 9.51
N LYS A 27 7.51 18.00 8.60
CA LYS A 27 8.88 18.20 8.13
C LYS A 27 8.94 18.88 6.77
N ALA A 28 7.83 18.93 6.07
CA ALA A 28 7.75 19.40 4.69
C ALA A 28 7.14 20.79 4.66
N ASP A 29 7.74 21.70 3.92
CA ASP A 29 7.17 23.03 3.64
C ASP A 29 6.21 22.96 2.45
N THR A 30 5.22 22.07 2.55
CA THR A 30 4.25 21.79 1.47
C THR A 30 2.91 22.48 1.68
N ASN A 31 2.80 23.39 2.66
CA ASN A 31 1.57 24.08 3.02
C ASN A 31 0.39 23.11 3.24
N GLY A 32 0.64 21.99 3.93
CA GLY A 32 -0.35 20.95 4.21
C GLY A 32 -0.63 19.98 3.05
N GLN A 33 0.00 20.16 1.88
CA GLN A 33 -0.08 19.20 0.77
C GLN A 33 0.80 17.98 1.02
N CYS A 34 0.43 16.84 0.44
CA CYS A 34 1.25 15.64 0.52
C CYS A 34 2.62 15.82 -0.12
N VAL A 35 3.62 15.09 0.37
CA VAL A 35 4.97 15.08 -0.19
C VAL A 35 5.04 14.17 -1.42
N ASP A 36 5.02 14.76 -2.61
CA ASP A 36 4.89 14.02 -3.88
C ASP A 36 5.97 12.96 -4.12
N HIS A 37 7.24 13.31 -3.93
CA HIS A 37 8.34 12.37 -4.20
C HIS A 37 8.28 11.13 -3.29
N VAL A 38 7.75 11.27 -2.08
CA VAL A 38 7.51 10.15 -1.14
C VAL A 38 6.38 9.26 -1.69
N ASN A 39 5.26 9.86 -2.12
CA ASN A 39 4.15 9.10 -2.70
C ASN A 39 4.49 8.45 -4.05
N GLN A 40 5.35 9.06 -4.86
CA GLN A 40 5.86 8.45 -6.10
C GLN A 40 6.68 7.18 -5.82
N ALA A 41 7.56 7.22 -4.81
CA ALA A 41 8.32 6.04 -4.39
C ALA A 41 7.39 4.92 -3.89
N ILE A 42 6.35 5.27 -3.15
CA ILE A 42 5.32 4.32 -2.69
C ILE A 42 4.55 3.72 -3.85
N SER A 43 4.15 4.52 -4.83
CA SER A 43 3.43 4.05 -6.01
C SER A 43 4.26 3.03 -6.81
N ALA A 44 5.56 3.30 -6.99
CA ALA A 44 6.48 2.37 -7.63
C ALA A 44 6.65 1.05 -6.84
N PHE A 45 6.70 1.13 -5.49
CA PHE A 45 6.73 -0.06 -4.63
C PHE A 45 5.42 -0.86 -4.72
N ASN A 46 4.27 -0.19 -4.62
CA ASN A 46 2.94 -0.82 -4.63
C ASN A 46 2.66 -1.50 -5.97
N THR A 47 3.13 -0.92 -7.08
CA THR A 47 3.07 -1.54 -8.41
C THR A 47 3.81 -2.87 -8.43
N GLN A 48 5.05 -2.89 -7.93
CA GLN A 48 5.85 -4.13 -7.88
C GLN A 48 5.28 -5.15 -6.89
N LEU A 49 4.74 -4.70 -5.75
CA LEU A 49 4.08 -5.57 -4.78
C LEU A 49 2.87 -6.26 -5.38
N PHE A 50 2.05 -5.54 -6.15
CA PHE A 50 0.88 -6.12 -6.81
C PHE A 50 1.28 -7.21 -7.82
N GLU A 51 2.31 -6.96 -8.65
CA GLU A 51 2.85 -7.96 -9.57
C GLU A 51 3.45 -9.17 -8.83
N LEU A 52 4.12 -8.96 -7.69
CA LEU A 52 4.58 -10.04 -6.83
C LEU A 52 3.42 -10.88 -6.30
N VAL A 53 2.32 -10.25 -5.83
CA VAL A 53 1.13 -10.95 -5.33
C VAL A 53 0.49 -11.81 -6.44
N LYS A 54 0.43 -11.32 -7.68
CA LYS A 54 -0.02 -12.12 -8.83
C LYS A 54 0.87 -13.33 -9.05
N ASN A 55 2.19 -13.13 -9.04
CA ASN A 55 3.17 -14.20 -9.26
C ASN A 55 3.10 -15.27 -8.16
N ILE A 56 3.04 -14.89 -6.88
CA ILE A 56 2.98 -15.89 -5.80
C ILE A 56 1.65 -16.66 -5.76
N ASN A 57 0.55 -16.08 -6.25
CA ASN A 57 -0.70 -16.82 -6.43
C ASN A 57 -0.59 -17.93 -7.50
N SER A 58 0.24 -17.76 -8.54
CA SER A 58 0.44 -18.79 -9.57
C SER A 58 1.53 -19.80 -9.21
N THR A 59 2.49 -19.42 -8.37
CA THR A 59 3.66 -20.24 -8.05
C THR A 59 3.56 -21.01 -6.73
N LEU A 60 2.67 -20.61 -5.81
CA LEU A 60 2.49 -21.27 -4.51
C LEU A 60 1.17 -22.06 -4.48
N PRO A 61 1.16 -23.33 -4.92
CA PRO A 61 -0.05 -24.11 -5.05
C PRO A 61 -0.76 -24.30 -3.71
N GLY A 62 -2.10 -24.34 -3.77
CA GLY A 62 -2.96 -24.52 -2.60
C GLY A 62 -3.04 -23.30 -1.68
N SER A 63 -2.49 -22.15 -2.08
CA SER A 63 -2.58 -20.90 -1.32
C SER A 63 -3.31 -19.79 -2.09
N THR A 64 -3.83 -18.83 -1.35
CA THR A 64 -4.55 -17.66 -1.83
C THR A 64 -3.95 -16.42 -1.18
N PHE A 65 -3.48 -15.51 -2.02
CA PHE A 65 -3.01 -14.18 -1.61
C PHE A 65 -3.99 -13.14 -2.14
N VAL A 66 -4.53 -12.33 -1.25
CA VAL A 66 -5.43 -11.22 -1.61
C VAL A 66 -4.68 -9.92 -1.41
N HIS A 67 -4.57 -9.12 -2.46
CA HIS A 67 -4.01 -7.76 -2.37
C HIS A 67 -5.09 -6.80 -1.88
N TYR A 68 -4.79 -5.99 -0.86
CA TYR A 68 -5.64 -4.90 -0.41
C TYR A 68 -4.95 -3.55 -0.63
N ASN A 69 -5.59 -2.70 -1.45
CA ASN A 69 -5.09 -1.39 -1.82
C ASN A 69 -5.45 -0.34 -0.75
N VAL A 70 -4.63 -0.25 0.29
CA VAL A 70 -4.78 0.78 1.32
C VAL A 70 -4.32 2.16 0.86
N TYR A 71 -3.44 2.24 -0.15
CA TYR A 71 -3.05 3.52 -0.74
C TYR A 71 -4.26 4.32 -1.21
N ASP A 72 -5.09 3.74 -2.09
CA ASP A 72 -6.28 4.40 -2.63
C ASP A 72 -7.32 4.66 -1.54
N THR A 73 -7.45 3.74 -0.57
CA THR A 73 -8.37 3.89 0.55
C THR A 73 -8.03 5.15 1.38
N PHE A 74 -6.76 5.32 1.74
CA PHE A 74 -6.32 6.48 2.51
C PHE A 74 -6.27 7.76 1.68
N MET A 75 -5.87 7.68 0.40
CA MET A 75 -5.95 8.84 -0.49
C MET A 75 -7.39 9.34 -0.63
N ASN A 76 -8.38 8.45 -0.74
CA ASN A 76 -9.78 8.86 -0.79
C ASN A 76 -10.23 9.61 0.47
N ILE A 77 -9.78 9.19 1.65
CA ILE A 77 -10.04 9.89 2.91
C ILE A 77 -9.37 11.28 2.91
N VAL A 78 -8.12 11.38 2.44
CA VAL A 78 -7.40 12.65 2.32
C VAL A 78 -8.08 13.60 1.35
N ASP A 79 -8.51 13.10 0.19
CA ASP A 79 -9.11 13.90 -0.89
C ASP A 79 -10.58 14.25 -0.60
N ASN A 80 -11.28 13.43 0.20
CA ASN A 80 -12.72 13.56 0.48
C ASN A 80 -13.03 13.44 1.98
N PRO A 81 -12.44 14.30 2.85
CA PRO A 81 -12.55 14.13 4.30
C PRO A 81 -13.97 14.29 4.82
N ALA A 82 -14.85 15.02 4.13
CA ALA A 82 -16.25 15.20 4.54
C ALA A 82 -17.14 13.96 4.37
N MET A 83 -16.64 12.92 3.69
CA MET A 83 -17.37 11.66 3.47
C MET A 83 -17.18 10.65 4.60
N TYR A 84 -16.33 10.95 5.59
CA TYR A 84 -15.91 10.08 6.68
C TYR A 84 -15.98 10.81 8.03
#